data_AF-A0A383AL27-F1
#
_entry.id   AF-A0A383AL27-F1
#
_cell.length_a   1.000
_cell.length_b   1.000
_cell.length_c   1.000
_cell.angle_alpha   90.00
_cell.angle_beta   90.00
_cell.angle_gamma   90.00
#
_symmetry.space_group_name_H-M   'P 1'
#
loop_
_entity.id
_entity.type
_entity.pdbx_description
1 polymer ?
#
loop_
_entity_poly.entity_id
_entity_poly.type
_entity_poly.pdbx_seq_one_letter_code
_entity_poly.pdbx_strand_id
1 'polypeptide(L)' 'MSDIKPNILFIMDDQHRNDYLGSAGASFVNTPNLDQLAQDGIRFRQCVTNCPVCAPSRIAVASGYQPSR' A
#
# COMPACT_ATOMS: atom_id res chain seq x y z
N MET A 1 -1.83 10.14 -27.76
CA MET A 1 -1.99 9.99 -26.30
C MET A 1 -2.24 11.38 -25.75
N SER A 2 -3.35 11.61 -25.07
CA SER A 2 -3.66 12.93 -24.51
C SER A 2 -2.69 13.25 -23.38
N ASP A 3 -2.03 14.43 -23.45
CA ASP A 3 -1.13 15.02 -22.44
C ASP A 3 -1.86 15.40 -21.13
N ILE A 4 -2.75 14.53 -20.64
CA ILE A 4 -3.45 14.74 -19.38
C ILE A 4 -2.49 14.34 -18.28
N LYS A 5 -1.98 15.33 -17.54
CA LYS A 5 -1.21 15.09 -16.32
C LYS A 5 -2.14 14.47 -15.27
N PRO A 6 -1.95 13.19 -14.89
CA PRO A 6 -2.83 12.55 -13.92
C PRO A 6 -2.58 13.14 -12.53
N ASN A 7 -3.63 13.15 -11.70
CA ASN A 7 -3.49 13.36 -10.27
C ASN A 7 -3.01 12.07 -9.61
N ILE A 8 -2.12 12.17 -8.64
CA ILE A 8 -1.63 11.03 -7.86
C ILE A 8 -2.12 11.20 -6.42
N LEU A 9 -2.95 10.26 -5.95
CA LEU A 9 -3.36 10.14 -4.55
C LEU A 9 -2.57 8.99 -3.91
N PHE A 10 -1.67 9.32 -2.98
CA PHE A 10 -0.90 8.34 -2.24
C PHE A 10 -1.48 8.15 -0.83
N ILE A 11 -1.98 6.95 -0.54
CA ILE A 11 -2.58 6.57 0.75
C ILE A 11 -1.65 5.57 1.43
N MET A 12 -1.30 5.81 2.69
CA MET A 12 -0.48 4.92 3.51
C MET A 12 -1.15 4.73 4.87
N ASP A 13 -1.51 3.50 5.20
CA ASP A 13 -1.96 3.10 6.52
C ASP A 13 -0.78 2.75 7.44
N ASP A 14 -0.94 2.85 8.75
CA ASP A 14 0.09 2.49 9.74
C ASP A 14 -0.23 1.13 10.38
N GLN A 15 0.79 0.29 10.52
CA GLN A 15 0.72 -1.04 11.13
C GLN A 15 -0.29 -2.03 10.52
N HIS A 16 -0.83 -1.77 9.33
CA HIS A 16 -1.77 -2.66 8.65
C HIS A 16 -1.08 -3.89 8.07
N ARG A 17 -1.48 -5.09 8.52
CA ARG A 17 -0.94 -6.36 8.04
C ARG A 17 -1.63 -6.78 6.73
N ASN A 18 -0.87 -7.36 5.80
CA ASN A 18 -1.34 -7.74 4.46
C ASN A 18 -2.57 -8.69 4.45
N ASP A 19 -2.74 -9.49 5.49
CA ASP A 19 -3.84 -10.46 5.66
C ASP A 19 -5.04 -9.91 6.45
N TYR A 20 -5.04 -8.61 6.79
CA TYR A 20 -6.19 -7.91 7.40
C TYR A 20 -7.01 -7.19 6.33
N LEU A 21 -7.32 -7.88 5.24
CA LEU A 21 -8.00 -7.32 4.07
C LEU A 21 -8.92 -8.38 3.45
N GLY A 22 -10.16 -8.02 3.12
CA GLY A 22 -11.13 -8.94 2.52
C GLY A 22 -10.63 -9.55 1.21
N SER A 23 -10.00 -8.75 0.35
CA SER A 23 -9.32 -9.18 -0.88
C SER A 23 -8.02 -9.97 -0.65
N ALA A 24 -7.58 -10.12 0.60
CA ALA A 24 -6.57 -11.08 1.04
C ALA A 24 -7.18 -12.39 1.60
N GLY A 25 -8.51 -12.51 1.65
CA GLY A 25 -9.24 -13.66 2.20
C GLY A 25 -9.67 -13.49 3.66
N ALA A 26 -9.51 -12.30 4.25
CA ALA A 26 -9.91 -12.06 5.64
C ALA A 26 -11.44 -12.00 5.77
N SER A 27 -12.04 -13.01 6.40
CA SER A 27 -13.49 -13.06 6.65
C SER A 27 -13.92 -12.38 7.95
N PHE A 28 -12.96 -11.94 8.77
CA PHE A 28 -13.18 -11.36 10.10
C PHE A 28 -13.10 -9.82 10.12
N VAL A 29 -12.78 -9.18 8.98
CA VAL A 29 -12.68 -7.73 8.85
C VAL A 29 -13.47 -7.28 7.63
N ASN A 30 -14.16 -6.15 7.73
CA ASN A 30 -14.96 -5.58 6.65
C ASN A 30 -14.20 -4.40 6.00
N THR A 31 -13.68 -4.60 4.78
CA THR A 31 -12.85 -3.61 4.07
C THR A 31 -13.38 -3.24 2.67
N PRO A 32 -14.68 -2.94 2.51
CA PRO A 32 -15.33 -2.91 1.19
C PRO A 32 -14.71 -1.90 0.22
N ASN A 33 -14.25 -0.74 0.72
CA ASN A 33 -13.62 0.29 -0.12
C ASN A 33 -12.22 -0.13 -0.62
N LEU A 34 -11.44 -0.81 0.22
CA LEU A 34 -10.12 -1.32 -0.17
C LEU A 34 -10.24 -2.55 -1.08
N ASP A 35 -11.28 -3.37 -0.85
CA ASP A 35 -11.57 -4.52 -1.69
C ASP A 35 -12.03 -4.10 -3.08
N GLN A 36 -12.86 -3.07 -3.19
CA GLN A 36 -13.22 -2.45 -4.46
C GLN A 36 -11.99 -1.88 -5.18
N LEU A 37 -11.12 -1.15 -4.46
CA LEU A 37 -9.88 -0.64 -5.03
C LEU A 37 -8.95 -1.76 -5.56
N ALA A 38 -8.90 -2.90 -4.87
CA ALA A 38 -8.15 -4.06 -5.31
C ALA A 38 -8.77 -4.77 -6.53
N GLN A 39 -10.10 -4.74 -6.67
CA GLN A 39 -10.84 -5.30 -7.81
C GLN A 39 -10.70 -4.43 -9.07
N ASP A 40 -10.76 -3.10 -8.91
CA ASP A 40 -10.69 -2.14 -10.02
C ASP A 40 -9.24 -1.84 -10.47
N GLY A 41 -8.26 -2.33 -9.72
CA GLY A 41 -6.84 -2.03 -9.92
C GLY A 41 -5.94 -3.26 -9.85
N ILE A 42 -4.72 -3.04 -9.35
CA ILE A 42 -3.70 -4.08 -9.21
C ILE A 42 -3.33 -4.24 -7.73
N ARG A 43 -3.51 -5.46 -7.20
CA ARG A 43 -3.07 -5.83 -5.84
C ARG A 43 -1.75 -6.59 -5.89
N PHE A 44 -0.69 -5.95 -5.42
CA PHE A 44 0.63 -6.59 -5.24
C PHE A 44 0.62 -7.48 -3.99
N ARG A 45 0.57 -8.80 -4.19
CA ARG A 45 0.46 -9.78 -3.08
C ARG A 45 1.76 -9.98 -2.28
N GLN A 46 2.88 -9.51 -2.80
CA GLN A 46 4.23 -9.68 -2.24
C GLN A 46 4.95 -8.32 -2.12
N CYS A 47 4.26 -7.32 -1.56
CA CYS A 47 4.84 -6.03 -1.21
C CYS A 47 5.21 -6.03 0.27
N VAL A 48 6.50 -5.87 0.60
CA VAL A 48 7.03 -6.01 1.97
C VAL A 48 7.76 -4.74 2.37
N THR A 49 7.55 -4.27 3.60
CA THR A 49 8.31 -3.13 4.14
C THR A 49 9.80 -3.47 4.23
N ASN A 50 10.65 -2.49 3.91
CA ASN A 50 12.11 -2.63 4.03
C ASN A 50 12.62 -2.55 5.47
N CYS A 51 11.85 -1.92 6.37
CA CYS A 51 12.14 -1.82 7.79
C CYS A 51 10.82 -1.88 8.58
N PRO A 52 10.72 -2.72 9.63
CA PRO A 52 9.51 -2.83 10.45
C PRO A 52 9.41 -1.71 11.51
N VAL A 53 9.88 -0.51 11.20
CA VAL A 53 9.84 0.67 12.08
C VAL A 53 9.32 1.87 11.28
N CYS A 54 8.39 2.63 11.86
CA CYS A 54 7.61 3.66 11.16
C CYS A 54 8.48 4.70 10.45
N ALA A 55 9.37 5.39 11.17
CA ALA A 55 10.19 6.46 10.61
C ALA A 55 11.09 6.01 9.43
N PRO A 56 11.94 4.98 9.56
CA PRO A 56 12.80 4.53 8.46
C PRO A 56 12.00 3.98 7.27
N SER A 57 10.88 3.28 7.50
CA SER A 57 10.01 2.81 6.40
C SER A 57 9.43 3.99 5.59
N ARG A 58 8.91 5.01 6.27
CA ARG A 58 8.33 6.21 5.64
C ARG A 58 9.38 7.02 4.89
N ILE A 59 10.58 7.18 5.46
CA ILE A 59 11.70 7.89 4.80
C ILE A 59 12.09 7.18 3.51
N ALA A 60 12.17 5.85 3.52
CA ALA A 60 12.52 5.09 2.33
C ALA A 60 11.49 5.18 1.21
N VAL A 61 10.19 5.22 1.55
CA VAL A 61 9.12 5.47 0.57
C VAL A 61 9.24 6.89 -0.03
N ALA A 62 9.52 7.89 0.81
CA ALA A 62 9.63 9.28 0.37
C ALA A 62 10.89 9.56 -0.47
N SER A 63 12.00 8.89 -0.15
CA SER A 63 13.30 9.14 -0.78
C SER A 63 13.64 8.19 -1.93
N GLY A 64 13.00 7.02 -1.98
CA GLY A 64 13.35 5.94 -2.91
C GLY A 64 14.65 5.20 -2.55
N TYR A 65 15.24 5.46 -1.37
CA TYR A 65 16.46 4.81 -0.90
C TYR A 65 16.17 3.76 0.18
N GLN A 66 17.11 2.81 0.34
CA GLN A 66 17.06 1.86 1.44
C GLN A 66 17.30 2.58 2.79
N PRO A 67 16.70 2.12 3.91
CA PRO A 67 16.88 2.76 5.22
C PRO A 67 18.33 2.81 5.71
N SER A 68 19.20 1.96 5.17
CA SER A 68 20.62 1.90 5.49
C SER A 68 21.50 2.83 4.65
N ARG A 69 20.92 3.58 3.70
CA ARG A 69 21.64 4.50 2.81
C ARG A 69 21.45 5.95 3.22
#